data_AF-A0A1A2Z1G3-F1
#
_entry.id   AF-A0A1A2Z1G3-F1
#
_cell.length_a   1.000
_cell.length_b   1.000
_cell.length_c   1.000
_cell.angle_alpha   90.00
_cell.angle_beta   90.00
_cell.angle_gamma   90.00
#
_symmetry.space_group_name_H-M   'P 1'
#
loop_
_entity.id
_entity.type
_entity.pdbx_description
1 polymer ?
#
loop_
_entity_poly.entity_id
_entity_poly.type
_entity_poly.pdbx_seq_one_letter_code
_entity_poly.pdbx_strand_id
1 'polypeptide(L)' 'MSVTHLSGFANACQEAVRAVLHAITAQGEERRGHLSDAKSAVDMALRDAHSGEEWYLAQHLRQGIKDVESRLRDAS' A
#
# COMPACT_ATOMS: atom_id res chain seq x y z
N MET A 1 -23.07 13.05 -0.18
CA MET A 1 -22.95 11.73 0.48
C MET A 1 -21.66 11.76 1.28
N SER A 2 -21.72 11.58 2.60
CA SER A 2 -20.55 11.69 3.48
C SER A 2 -19.64 10.49 3.26
N VAL A 3 -18.39 10.75 2.88
CA VAL A 3 -17.31 9.77 3.00
C VAL A 3 -17.19 9.49 4.50
N THR A 4 -17.78 8.37 4.95
CA THR A 4 -17.51 7.84 6.29
C THR A 4 -16.01 7.71 6.39
N HIS A 5 -15.40 8.35 7.40
CA HIS A 5 -13.98 8.21 7.70
C HIS A 5 -13.67 6.71 7.77
N LEU A 6 -13.07 6.18 6.71
CA LEU A 6 -12.52 4.84 6.73
C LEU A 6 -11.47 4.89 7.85
N SER A 7 -11.62 4.04 8.85
CA SER A 7 -10.67 3.88 9.95
C SER A 7 -10.25 2.41 10.02
N GLY A 8 -9.05 2.15 10.54
CA GLY A 8 -8.51 0.80 10.63
C GLY A 8 -8.18 0.20 9.25
N PHE A 9 -8.47 -1.09 9.09
CA PHE A 9 -8.10 -1.91 7.93
C PHE A 9 -8.35 -1.22 6.57
N ALA A 10 -9.59 -0.77 6.32
CA ALA A 10 -9.96 -0.24 5.01
C ALA A 10 -9.23 1.07 4.67
N ASN A 11 -8.94 1.90 5.68
CA ASN A 11 -8.12 3.09 5.49
C ASN A 11 -6.68 2.72 5.17
N ALA A 12 -6.11 1.77 5.91
CA ALA A 12 -4.75 1.31 5.69
C ALA A 12 -4.58 0.71 4.27
N CYS A 13 -5.56 -0.03 3.77
CA CYS A 13 -5.58 -0.49 2.38
C CYS A 13 -5.63 0.67 1.38
N GLN A 14 -6.49 1.68 1.62
CA GLN A 14 -6.58 2.85 0.75
C GLN A 14 -5.26 3.62 0.70
N GLU A 15 -4.64 3.88 1.85
CA GLU A 15 -3.36 4.58 1.95
C GLU A 15 -2.24 3.82 1.24
N ALA A 16 -2.20 2.49 1.39
CA ALA A 16 -1.24 1.65 0.70
C ALA A 16 -1.39 1.73 -0.83
N VAL A 17 -2.62 1.62 -1.34
CA VAL A 17 -2.89 1.76 -2.79
C VAL A 17 -2.53 3.16 -3.29
N ARG A 18 -2.92 4.21 -2.56
CA ARG A 18 -2.61 5.61 -2.92
C ARG A 18 -1.10 5.82 -3.02
N ALA A 19 -0.36 5.35 -2.02
CA ALA A 19 1.09 5.47 -1.99
C ALA A 19 1.75 4.72 -3.17
N VAL A 20 1.27 3.53 -3.54
CA VAL A 20 1.76 2.82 -4.74
C VAL A 20 1.52 3.62 -6.02
N LEU A 21 0.33 4.20 -6.18
CA LEU A 21 0.03 5.02 -7.36
C LEU A 21 0.95 6.24 -7.47
N HIS A 22 1.28 6.88 -6.34
CA HIS A 22 2.28 7.95 -6.32
C HIS A 22 3.69 7.44 -6.63
N ALA A 23 4.08 6.26 -6.12
CA ALA A 23 5.37 5.66 -6.44
C ALA A 23 5.55 5.38 -7.93
N ILE A 24 4.49 4.96 -8.62
CA ILE A 24 4.51 4.68 -10.06
C ILE A 24 4.78 5.96 -10.87
N THR A 25 4.25 7.10 -10.44
CA THR A 25 4.39 8.37 -11.17
C THR A 25 5.62 9.17 -10.76
N ALA A 26 6.19 8.90 -9.60
CA ALA A 26 7.38 9.58 -9.08
C ALA A 26 8.72 8.97 -9.57
N GLN A 27 9.81 9.68 -9.29
CA GLN A 27 11.19 9.32 -9.65
C GLN A 27 12.12 9.43 -8.42
N GLY A 28 13.27 8.76 -8.47
CA GLY A 28 14.35 8.95 -7.49
C GLY A 28 13.97 8.73 -6.02
N GLU A 29 14.28 9.70 -5.16
CA GLU A 29 13.99 9.65 -3.71
C GLU A 29 12.49 9.74 -3.41
N GLU A 30 11.73 10.51 -4.19
CA GLU A 30 10.28 10.67 -4.00
C GLU A 30 9.56 9.33 -4.20
N ARG A 31 9.92 8.59 -5.26
CA ARG A 31 9.46 7.22 -5.47
C ARG A 31 9.76 6.33 -4.27
N ARG A 32 10.98 6.38 -3.73
CA ARG A 32 11.39 5.57 -2.58
C ARG A 32 10.58 5.92 -1.32
N GLY A 33 10.29 7.21 -1.11
CA GLY A 33 9.39 7.66 -0.05
C GLY A 33 8.01 7.03 -0.16
N HIS A 34 7.38 7.14 -1.34
CA HIS A 34 6.06 6.56 -1.57
C HIS A 34 6.03 5.03 -1.45
N LEU A 35 7.08 4.32 -1.86
CA LEU A 35 7.19 2.87 -1.64
C LEU A 35 7.31 2.53 -0.14
N SER A 36 8.01 3.36 0.64
CA SER A 36 8.10 3.19 2.09
C SER A 36 6.75 3.44 2.78
N ASP A 37 6.01 4.46 2.34
CA ASP A 37 4.66 4.76 2.83
C ASP A 37 3.71 3.60 2.52
N ALA A 38 3.75 3.06 1.30
CA ALA A 38 2.93 1.92 0.89
C ALA A 38 3.19 0.69 1.77
N LYS A 39 4.47 0.39 2.04
CA LYS A 39 4.87 -0.71 2.93
C LYS A 39 4.37 -0.50 4.36
N SER A 40 4.51 0.71 4.90
CA SER A 40 4.03 1.04 6.24
C SER A 40 2.52 0.90 6.35
N ALA A 41 1.79 1.36 5.33
CA ALA A 41 0.33 1.27 5.28
C ALA A 41 -0.16 -0.18 5.17
N VAL A 42 0.48 -1.03 4.37
CA VAL A 42 0.08 -2.44 4.30
C VAL A 42 0.42 -3.22 5.57
N ASP A 43 1.51 -2.87 6.26
CA ASP A 43 1.83 -3.44 7.57
C ASP A 43 0.78 -3.03 8.62
N MET A 44 0.21 -1.83 8.53
CA MET A 44 -0.94 -1.40 9.34
C MET A 44 -2.20 -2.20 8.98
N ALA A 45 -2.49 -2.39 7.69
CA ALA A 45 -3.63 -3.21 7.26
C ALA A 45 -3.52 -4.65 7.76
N LEU A 46 -2.32 -5.24 7.76
CA LEU A 46 -2.09 -6.59 8.32
C LEU A 46 -2.33 -6.65 9.83
N ARG A 47 -2.02 -5.58 10.58
CA ARG A 47 -2.26 -5.49 12.02
C ARG A 47 -3.73 -5.29 12.35
N ASP A 48 -4.43 -4.51 11.53
CA ASP A 48 -5.83 -4.13 11.74
C ASP A 48 -6.82 -5.15 11.14
N ALA A 49 -6.33 -6.20 10.49
CA ALA A 49 -7.16 -7.26 9.93
C ALA A 49 -7.82 -8.08 11.04
N HIS A 50 -9.15 -8.19 11.00
CA HIS A 50 -9.97 -8.93 11.95
C HIS A 50 -10.54 -10.22 11.39
N SER A 51 -10.39 -10.48 10.08
CA SER A 51 -10.78 -11.74 9.44
C SER A 51 -9.67 -12.33 8.58
N GLY A 52 -9.83 -13.61 8.23
CA GLY A 52 -8.91 -14.30 7.30
C GLY A 52 -8.91 -13.66 5.92
N GLU A 53 -10.06 -13.18 5.45
CA GLU A 53 -10.22 -12.48 4.17
C GLU A 53 -9.51 -11.12 4.18
N GLU A 54 -9.65 -10.34 5.26
CA GLU A 54 -8.94 -9.08 5.42
C GLU A 54 -7.43 -9.30 5.45
N TRP A 55 -6.96 -10.28 6.21
CA TRP A 55 -5.54 -10.63 6.25
C TRP A 55 -5.03 -11.07 4.88
N TYR A 56 -5.80 -11.90 4.17
CA TYR A 56 -5.46 -12.37 2.83
C TYR A 56 -5.36 -11.21 1.84
N LEU A 57 -6.30 -10.27 1.87
CA LEU A 57 -6.28 -9.07 1.04
C LEU A 57 -5.04 -8.20 1.33
N ALA A 58 -4.71 -7.96 2.61
CA ALA A 58 -3.52 -7.20 2.97
C ALA A 58 -2.22 -7.90 2.58
N GLN A 59 -2.16 -9.23 2.67
CA GLN A 59 -1.03 -10.02 2.14
C GLN A 59 -0.90 -9.88 0.62
N HIS A 60 -2.01 -9.96 -0.10
CA HIS A 60 -2.02 -9.80 -1.54
C HIS A 60 -1.52 -8.40 -1.95
N LEU A 61 -1.97 -7.37 -1.23
CA LEU A 61 -1.50 -6.00 -1.42
C LEU A 61 0.00 -5.86 -1.14
N ARG A 62 0.51 -6.51 -0.08
CA ARG A 62 1.93 -6.51 0.26
C ARG A 62 2.77 -7.13 -0.84
N GLN A 63 2.29 -8.22 -1.46
CA GLN A 63 2.98 -8.84 -2.57
C GLN A 63 2.96 -7.93 -3.81
N GLY A 64 1.81 -7.33 -4.13
CA GLY A 64 1.70 -6.36 -5.23
C GLY A 64 2.65 -5.17 -5.08
N ILE A 65 2.81 -4.64 -3.87
CA ILE A 65 3.78 -3.56 -3.58
C ILE A 65 5.22 -3.99 -3.89
N LYS A 66 5.62 -5.20 -3.50
CA LYS A 66 6.96 -5.74 -3.79
C LYS A 66 7.19 -5.92 -5.29
N ASP A 67 6.18 -6.39 -6.00
CA ASP A 67 6.27 -6.60 -7.45
C ASP A 67 6.43 -5.25 -8.18
N VAL A 68 5.69 -4.21 -7.75
CA VAL A 68 5.84 -2.85 -8.28
C VAL A 68 7.24 -2.31 -7.99
N GLU A 69 7.74 -2.44 -6.75
CA GLU A 69 9.09 -2.02 -6.39
C GLU A 69 10.15 -2.69 -7.27
N SER A 70 10.04 -4.00 -7.49
CA SER A 70 10.96 -4.73 -8.36
C SER A 70 10.94 -4.18 -9.78
N ARG A 71 9.74 -4.00 -10.37
CA ARG A 71 9.60 -3.50 -11.74
C ARG A 71 10.11 -2.06 -11.90
N LEU A 72 9.87 -1.20 -10.92
CA LEU A 72 10.34 0.18 -10.96
C LEU A 72 11.86 0.28 -10.80
N ARG A 73 12.47 -0.67 -10.08
CA ARG A 73 13.94 -0.79 -10.00
C ARG A 73 14.53 -1.22 -11.34
N ASP A 74 13.92 -2.19 -12.01
CA ASP A 74 14.41 -2.69 -13.31
C ASP A 74 14.23 -1.67 -14.45
N ALA A 75 13.28 -0.74 -14.30
CA ALA A 75 13.00 0.31 -15.28
C ALA A 75 13.85 1.58 -15.11
N SER A 76 14.72 1.66 -14.08
CA SER A 76 15.57 2.83 -13.78
C SER A 76 17.03 2.56 -14.11
#